data_AF-O49894-F1
#
_entry.id   AF-O49894-F1
#
_cell.length_a   1.000
_cell.length_b   1.000
_cell.length_c   1.000
_cell.angle_alpha   90.00
_cell.angle_beta   90.00
_cell.angle_gamma   90.00
#
_symmetry.space_group_name_H-M   'P 1'
#
loop_
_entity.id
_entity.type
_entity.pdbx_description
1 polymer ?
#
loop_
_entity_poly.entity_id
_entity_poly.type
_entity_poly.pdbx_seq_one_letter_code
_entity_poly.pdbx_strand_id
1 'polypeptide(L)'
;MSWQTYVDDHLMCDIDGQGQHLAAASIVGHDGSIWAQSASFPQLKPEEITGIMKDFDEPGHLAPTGLYIAGTKYMVIQGESGAVIRGKKGSGGITIKKTGQALVFGIYEEPVTPGQCNMVVERLGDYLIEQGM
;
A
#
# COMPACT_ATOMS: atom_id res chain seq x y z
N MET A 1 -15.51 -2.47 -14.26
CA MET A 1 -14.78 -1.34 -13.65
C MET A 1 -13.35 -1.38 -14.12
N SER A 2 -12.71 -0.25 -14.39
CA SER A 2 -11.27 -0.22 -14.65
C SER A 2 -10.54 -0.27 -13.31
N TRP A 3 -9.26 -0.68 -13.32
CA TRP A 3 -8.42 -0.61 -12.12
C TRP A 3 -8.30 0.81 -11.56
N GLN A 4 -8.34 1.82 -12.44
CA GLN A 4 -8.28 3.22 -12.05
C GLN A 4 -9.48 3.62 -11.19
N THR A 5 -10.68 3.08 -11.45
CA THR A 5 -11.86 3.32 -10.61
C THR A 5 -11.63 2.86 -9.16
N TYR A 6 -10.91 1.75 -8.95
CA TYR A 6 -10.58 1.32 -7.57
C TYR A 6 -9.65 2.30 -6.86
N VAL A 7 -8.67 2.86 -7.58
CA VAL A 7 -7.79 3.87 -7.00
C VAL A 7 -8.57 5.16 -6.71
N ASP A 8 -9.31 5.68 -7.69
CA ASP A 8 -9.98 6.97 -7.59
C ASP A 8 -11.13 6.96 -6.56
N ASP A 9 -11.99 5.94 -6.63
CA ASP A 9 -13.24 5.92 -5.85
C ASP A 9 -13.11 5.21 -4.49
N HIS A 10 -12.07 4.39 -4.29
CA HIS A 10 -11.93 3.59 -3.07
C HIS A 10 -10.64 3.84 -2.28
N LEU A 11 -9.52 4.18 -2.92
CA LEU A 11 -8.27 4.49 -2.20
C LEU A 11 -8.07 5.98 -1.99
N MET A 12 -8.37 6.78 -3.02
CA MET A 12 -8.25 8.24 -3.01
C MET A 12 -9.59 8.90 -2.67
N CYS A 13 -10.46 8.21 -1.93
CA CYS A 13 -11.74 8.76 -1.48
C CYS A 13 -11.58 9.63 -0.22
N ASP A 14 -12.63 10.37 0.10
CA ASP A 14 -12.73 11.10 1.36
C ASP A 14 -12.92 10.13 2.53
N ILE A 15 -11.91 10.05 3.39
CA ILE A 15 -11.86 9.17 4.55
C ILE A 15 -12.79 9.70 5.63
N ASP A 16 -13.81 8.91 5.96
CA ASP A 16 -14.83 9.21 6.98
C ASP A 16 -15.58 10.54 6.77
N GLY A 17 -15.58 11.08 5.55
CA GLY A 17 -16.24 12.35 5.23
C GLY A 17 -15.58 13.57 5.87
N GLN A 18 -14.29 13.50 6.21
CA GLN A 18 -13.54 14.55 6.90
C GLN A 18 -12.76 15.47 5.96
N GLY A 19 -12.93 15.33 4.65
CA GLY A 19 -12.10 15.97 3.62
C GLY A 19 -10.67 15.43 3.55
N GLN A 20 -10.36 14.31 4.20
CA GLN A 20 -9.01 13.76 4.30
C GLN A 20 -8.83 12.59 3.33
N HIS A 21 -7.67 12.51 2.69
CA HIS A 21 -7.42 11.56 1.60
C HIS A 21 -6.02 10.97 1.77
N LEU A 22 -5.79 9.76 1.25
CA LEU A 22 -4.43 9.26 1.11
C LEU A 22 -3.61 10.23 0.25
N ALA A 23 -2.33 10.38 0.59
CA ALA A 23 -1.42 11.24 -0.17
C ALA A 23 -1.13 10.65 -1.56
N ALA A 24 -1.04 9.32 -1.64
CA ALA A 24 -0.98 8.59 -2.88
C ALA A 24 -1.43 7.13 -2.71
N ALA A 25 -1.88 6.51 -3.80
CA ALA A 25 -2.28 5.10 -3.79
C ALA A 25 -2.01 4.43 -5.13
N SER A 26 -1.87 3.10 -5.13
CA SER A 26 -1.63 2.31 -6.33
C SER A 26 -2.06 0.86 -6.15
N ILE A 27 -2.40 0.21 -7.27
CA ILE A 27 -2.61 -1.23 -7.38
C ILE A 27 -1.55 -1.75 -8.34
N VAL A 28 -0.71 -2.66 -7.84
CA VAL A 28 0.45 -3.18 -8.57
C VAL A 28 0.37 -4.70 -8.57
N GLY A 29 0.54 -5.33 -9.72
CA GLY A 29 0.66 -6.79 -9.82
C GLY A 29 1.89 -7.29 -9.05
N HIS A 30 1.89 -8.57 -8.65
CA HIS A 30 3.05 -9.18 -7.97
C HIS A 30 4.33 -9.17 -8.81
N ASP A 31 4.21 -9.02 -10.13
CA ASP A 31 5.32 -8.85 -11.07
C ASP A 31 5.86 -7.41 -11.15
N GLY A 32 5.24 -6.46 -10.42
CA GLY A 32 5.58 -5.04 -10.43
C GLY A 32 4.87 -4.23 -11.52
N SER A 33 3.99 -4.85 -12.32
CA SER A 33 3.19 -4.12 -13.31
C SER A 33 2.19 -3.19 -12.61
N ILE A 34 2.14 -1.91 -13.01
CA ILE A 34 1.18 -0.95 -12.44
C ILE A 34 -0.18 -1.13 -13.11
N TRP A 35 -1.18 -1.54 -12.35
CA TRP A 35 -2.56 -1.71 -12.86
C TRP A 35 -3.33 -0.39 -12.81
N ALA A 36 -3.11 0.40 -11.75
CA ALA A 36 -3.62 1.76 -11.61
C ALA A 36 -2.85 2.51 -10.51
N GLN A 37 -2.79 3.84 -10.60
CA GLN A 37 -2.12 4.66 -9.59
C GLN A 37 -2.71 6.07 -9.52
N SER A 38 -2.55 6.73 -8.38
CA SER A 38 -2.84 8.16 -8.24
C SER A 38 -1.76 8.98 -8.96
N ALA A 39 -2.08 10.22 -9.35
CA ALA A 39 -1.12 11.11 -10.02
C ALA A 39 0.12 11.42 -9.16
N SER A 40 -0.03 11.37 -7.84
CA SER A 40 1.01 11.59 -6.84
C SER A 40 1.82 10.34 -6.49
N PHE A 41 1.46 9.17 -7.04
CA PHE A 41 2.12 7.93 -6.66
C PHE A 41 3.57 7.87 -7.14
N PRO A 42 4.53 7.60 -6.24
CA PRO A 42 5.94 7.59 -6.59
C PRO A 42 6.29 6.37 -7.46
N GLN A 43 7.27 6.53 -8.35
CA GLN A 43 7.68 5.45 -9.25
C GLN A 43 8.49 4.39 -8.51
N LEU A 44 7.90 3.19 -8.38
CA LEU A 44 8.55 2.04 -7.76
C LEU A 44 9.67 1.49 -8.62
N LYS A 45 10.75 1.04 -7.98
CA LYS A 45 11.80 0.27 -8.63
C LYS A 45 11.50 -1.24 -8.55
N PRO A 46 11.94 -2.05 -9.53
CA PRO A 46 11.74 -3.50 -9.48
C PRO A 46 12.30 -4.18 -8.22
N GLU A 47 13.43 -3.68 -7.72
CA GLU A 47 14.06 -4.15 -6.47
C GLU A 47 13.20 -3.90 -5.23
N GLU A 48 12.43 -2.80 -5.21
CA GLU A 48 11.51 -2.47 -4.12
C GLU A 48 10.33 -3.44 -4.10
N ILE A 49 9.74 -3.74 -5.27
CA ILE A 49 8.69 -4.77 -5.39
C ILE A 49 9.19 -6.13 -4.95
N THR A 50 10.38 -6.52 -5.41
CA THR A 50 10.97 -7.82 -5.06
C THR A 50 11.18 -7.94 -3.55
N GLY A 51 11.67 -6.87 -2.89
CA GLY A 51 11.83 -6.84 -1.43
C GLY A 51 10.51 -6.93 -0.67
N ILE A 52 9.46 -6.25 -1.15
CA ILE A 52 8.10 -6.32 -0.58
C ILE A 52 7.53 -7.73 -0.70
N MET A 53 7.61 -8.34 -1.89
CA MET A 53 7.14 -9.70 -2.12
C MET A 53 7.88 -10.71 -1.24
N LYS A 54 9.20 -10.55 -1.09
CA LYS A 54 9.99 -11.39 -0.21
C LYS A 54 9.61 -11.24 1.26
N ASP A 55 9.26 -10.04 1.73
CA ASP A 55 8.79 -9.85 3.11
C ASP A 55 7.42 -10.47 3.37
N PHE A 56 6.56 -10.56 2.37
CA PHE A 56 5.32 -11.33 2.48
C PHE A 56 5.58 -12.84 2.59
N ASP A 57 6.58 -13.37 1.88
CA ASP A 57 6.92 -14.79 1.92
C ASP A 57 7.79 -15.16 3.14
N GLU A 58 8.66 -14.24 3.57
CA GLU A 58 9.56 -14.33 4.71
C GLU A 58 9.35 -13.13 5.67
N PRO A 59 8.32 -13.15 6.53
CA PRO A 59 8.01 -12.03 7.42
C PRO A 59 9.21 -11.54 8.25
N GLY A 60 9.53 -10.25 8.10
CA GLY A 60 10.67 -9.62 8.77
C GLY A 60 11.91 -9.45 7.90
N HIS A 61 11.87 -9.88 6.63
CA HIS A 61 12.92 -9.65 5.64
C HIS A 61 13.34 -8.17 5.53
N LEU A 62 12.37 -7.25 5.55
CA LEU A 62 12.62 -5.81 5.42
C LEU A 62 12.94 -5.12 6.75
N ALA A 63 12.78 -5.78 7.90
CA ALA A 63 13.00 -5.15 9.21
C ALA A 63 14.44 -4.60 9.39
N PRO A 64 15.51 -5.30 8.96
CA PRO A 64 16.88 -4.81 9.11
C PRO A 64 17.24 -3.65 8.17
N THR A 65 16.70 -3.65 6.95
CA THR A 65 17.06 -2.69 5.89
C THR A 65 16.11 -1.50 5.84
N GLY A 66 14.85 -1.70 6.20
CA GLY A 66 13.73 -0.79 6.01
C GLY A 66 13.00 -1.03 4.69
N LEU A 67 11.74 -0.57 4.63
CA LEU A 67 10.92 -0.57 3.42
C LEU A 67 11.27 0.65 2.56
N TYR A 68 11.66 0.44 1.31
CA TYR A 68 11.96 1.52 0.37
C TYR A 68 10.87 1.66 -0.68
N ILE A 69 10.45 2.90 -0.95
CA ILE A 69 9.46 3.27 -1.95
C ILE A 69 9.99 4.49 -2.70
N ALA A 70 10.35 4.33 -3.97
CA ALA A 70 11.06 5.32 -4.78
C ALA A 70 12.26 5.97 -4.05
N GLY A 71 13.07 5.15 -3.39
CA GLY A 71 14.22 5.60 -2.61
C GLY A 71 13.90 6.24 -1.25
N THR A 72 12.62 6.46 -0.92
CA THR A 72 12.21 6.89 0.42
C THR A 72 12.19 5.71 1.37
N LYS A 73 12.97 5.78 2.46
CA LYS A 73 12.99 4.76 3.51
C LYS A 73 11.86 4.97 4.52
N TYR A 74 11.11 3.90 4.78
CA TYR A 74 10.12 3.76 5.84
C TYR A 74 10.64 2.73 6.86
N MET A 75 10.46 3.02 8.15
CA MET A 75 10.69 2.03 9.20
C MET A 75 9.54 1.03 9.20
N VAL A 76 9.85 -0.26 9.08
CA VAL A 76 8.84 -1.32 9.16
C VAL A 76 8.26 -1.33 10.58
N ILE A 77 6.93 -1.32 10.67
CA ILE A 77 6.17 -1.43 11.92
C ILE A 77 5.31 -2.69 11.89
N GLN A 78 4.60 -2.97 12.98
CA GLN A 78 3.75 -4.17 13.08
C GLN A 78 2.69 -4.22 11.97
N GLY A 79 2.85 -5.19 11.07
CA GLY A 79 1.88 -5.57 10.05
C GLY A 79 1.15 -6.88 10.41
N GLU A 80 0.70 -7.60 9.39
CA GLU A 80 0.13 -8.94 9.48
C GLU A 80 0.94 -9.89 8.59
N SER A 81 1.55 -10.91 9.19
CA SER A 81 2.46 -11.81 8.47
C SER A 81 1.79 -12.44 7.23
N GLY A 82 2.40 -12.23 6.07
CA GLY A 82 1.89 -12.74 4.78
C GLY A 82 0.72 -11.95 4.18
N ALA A 83 0.16 -10.96 4.88
CA ALA A 83 -1.03 -10.23 4.45
C ALA A 83 -0.83 -8.71 4.35
N VAL A 84 -0.24 -8.09 5.38
CA VAL A 84 -0.10 -6.62 5.45
C VAL A 84 1.30 -6.22 5.88
N ILE A 85 1.93 -5.33 5.11
CA ILE A 85 3.16 -4.64 5.49
C ILE A 85 2.83 -3.19 5.80
N ARG A 86 3.39 -2.67 6.90
CA ARG A 86 3.21 -1.29 7.33
C ARG A 86 4.56 -0.62 7.52
N GLY A 87 4.67 0.62 7.06
CA GLY A 87 5.87 1.43 7.15
C GLY A 87 5.57 2.82 7.71
N LYS A 88 6.49 3.37 8.52
CA LYS A 88 6.38 4.70 9.10
C LYS A 88 7.54 5.61 8.67
N LYS A 89 7.24 6.87 8.35
CA LYS A 89 8.21 7.93 8.05
C LYS A 89 7.74 9.25 8.65
N GLY A 90 8.33 9.66 9.78
CA GLY A 90 7.89 10.87 10.48
C GLY A 90 6.43 10.74 10.96
N SER A 91 5.60 11.73 10.60
CA SER A 91 4.15 11.70 10.83
C SER A 91 3.36 10.92 9.78
N GLY A 92 3.95 10.68 8.60
CA GLY A 92 3.35 9.87 7.53
C GLY A 92 3.75 8.39 7.58
N GLY A 93 3.30 7.66 6.58
CA GLY A 93 3.60 6.24 6.45
C GLY A 93 2.99 5.61 5.21
N ILE A 94 3.01 4.29 5.18
CA ILE A 94 2.53 3.47 4.09
C ILE A 94 1.93 2.17 4.61
N THR A 95 0.86 1.72 3.97
CA THR A 95 0.29 0.39 4.15
C THR A 95 0.25 -0.33 2.81
N ILE A 96 0.62 -1.61 2.82
CA ILE A 96 0.64 -2.48 1.65
C ILE A 96 -0.12 -3.75 2.00
N LYS A 97 -1.22 -4.02 1.30
CA LYS A 97 -2.03 -5.24 1.45
C LYS A 97 -1.78 -6.17 0.26
N LYS A 98 -1.40 -7.41 0.53
CA LYS A 98 -1.26 -8.48 -0.48
C LYS A 98 -2.63 -9.09 -0.78
N THR A 99 -2.94 -9.22 -2.07
CA THR A 99 -4.08 -10.00 -2.58
C THR A 99 -3.55 -11.25 -3.31
N GLY A 100 -4.43 -12.02 -3.96
CA GLY A 100 -4.02 -13.21 -4.71
C GLY A 100 -3.08 -12.90 -5.88
N GLN A 101 -3.21 -11.73 -6.51
CA GLN A 101 -2.50 -11.35 -7.73
C GLN A 101 -1.89 -9.94 -7.69
N ALA A 102 -2.27 -9.11 -6.70
CA ALA A 102 -1.85 -7.72 -6.60
C ALA A 102 -1.38 -7.32 -5.20
N LEU A 103 -0.84 -6.11 -5.14
CA LEU A 103 -0.45 -5.35 -3.98
C LEU A 103 -1.23 -4.03 -4.01
N VAL A 104 -1.96 -3.75 -2.95
CA VAL A 104 -2.67 -2.49 -2.77
C VAL A 104 -1.83 -1.59 -1.89
N PHE A 105 -1.41 -0.44 -2.41
CA PHE A 105 -0.58 0.54 -1.73
C PHE A 105 -1.43 1.75 -1.31
N GLY A 106 -1.21 2.21 -0.08
CA GLY A 106 -1.66 3.52 0.39
C GLY A 106 -0.57 4.24 1.14
N ILE A 107 -0.22 5.44 0.69
CA ILE A 107 0.70 6.36 1.35
C ILE A 107 -0.12 7.45 2.00
N TYR A 108 0.18 7.75 3.26
CA TYR A 108 -0.51 8.79 4.01
C TYR A 108 0.47 9.78 4.61
N GLU A 109 -0.02 10.99 4.78
CA GLU A 109 0.64 12.08 5.49
C GLU A 109 -0.34 12.67 6.51
N GLU A 110 0.16 13.47 7.45
CA GLU A 110 -0.67 14.15 8.44
C GLU A 110 -1.69 15.08 7.73
N PRO A 111 -2.97 15.10 8.16
CA PRO A 111 -3.52 14.56 9.41
C PRO A 111 -4.05 13.13 9.33
N VAL A 112 -3.89 12.44 8.20
CA VAL A 112 -4.33 11.04 8.07
C VAL A 112 -3.53 10.15 9.01
N THR A 113 -4.24 9.35 9.78
CA THR A 113 -3.64 8.44 10.76
C THR A 113 -3.24 7.10 10.13
N PRO A 114 -2.29 6.36 10.74
CA PRO A 114 -1.97 5.00 10.30
C PRO A 114 -3.21 4.08 10.25
N GLY A 115 -4.12 4.22 11.22
CA GLY A 115 -5.35 3.43 11.28
C GLY A 115 -6.31 3.72 10.13
N GLN A 116 -6.43 4.98 9.72
CA GLN A 116 -7.22 5.37 8.55
C GLN A 116 -6.65 4.81 7.26
N CYS A 117 -5.32 4.86 7.08
CA CYS A 117 -4.69 4.26 5.91
C CYS A 117 -4.89 2.74 5.86
N ASN A 118 -4.70 2.06 6.99
CA ASN A 118 -4.95 0.62 7.10
C ASN A 118 -6.37 0.27 6.68
N MET A 119 -7.37 0.96 7.24
CA MET A 119 -8.78 0.70 6.95
C MET A 119 -9.08 0.79 5.44
N VAL A 120 -8.60 1.84 4.77
CA VAL A 120 -8.85 2.07 3.35
C VAL A 120 -8.18 0.99 2.49
N VAL A 121 -6.89 0.74 2.71
CA VAL A 121 -6.09 -0.20 1.93
C VAL A 121 -6.54 -1.65 2.15
N GLU A 122 -6.76 -2.04 3.40
CA GLU A 122 -7.12 -3.41 3.76
C GLU A 122 -8.55 -3.74 3.29
N ARG A 123 -9.51 -2.80 3.42
CA ARG A 123 -10.87 -2.99 2.91
C ARG A 123 -10.89 -3.28 1.41
N LEU A 124 -10.13 -2.51 0.61
CA LEU A 124 -10.06 -2.78 -0.81
C LEU A 124 -9.39 -4.13 -1.08
N GLY A 125 -8.25 -4.41 -0.43
CA GLY A 125 -7.56 -5.68 -0.65
C GLY A 125 -8.39 -6.90 -0.28
N ASP A 126 -9.15 -6.87 0.82
CA ASP A 126 -10.07 -7.94 1.20
C ASP A 126 -11.17 -8.14 0.16
N TYR A 127 -11.75 -7.04 -0.35
CA TYR A 127 -12.71 -7.12 -1.45
C TYR A 127 -12.10 -7.76 -2.72
N LEU A 128 -10.88 -7.39 -3.11
CA LEU A 128 -10.22 -7.98 -4.28
C LEU A 128 -9.95 -9.48 -4.08
N ILE A 129 -9.54 -9.90 -2.87
CA ILE A 129 -9.37 -11.31 -2.50
C ILE A 129 -10.68 -12.08 -2.65
N GLU A 130 -11.79 -11.52 -2.16
CA GLU A 130 -13.12 -12.12 -2.29
C GLU A 130 -13.56 -12.26 -3.76
N GLN A 131 -13.13 -11.36 -4.64
CA GLN A 131 -13.36 -11.46 -6.08
C GLN A 131 -12.40 -12.45 -6.78
N GLY A 132 -11.52 -13.13 -6.06
CA GLY A 132 -10.54 -14.08 -6.61
C GLY A 132 -9.31 -13.42 -7.24
N MET A 133 -9.02 -12.18 -6.85
CA MET A 133 -7.88 -11.39 -7.31
C MET A 133 -6.81 -11.20 -6.25
#